data_AF-A0A8T3N9C6-F1
#
_entry.id   AF-A0A8T3N9C6-F1
#
_cell.length_a   1.000
_cell.length_b   1.000
_cell.length_c   1.000
_cell.angle_alpha   90.00
_cell.angle_beta   90.00
_cell.angle_gamma   90.00
#
_symmetry.space_group_name_H-M   'P 1'
#
loop_
_entity.id
_entity.type
_entity.pdbx_description
1 polymer ?
#
loop_
_entity_poly.entity_id
_entity_poly.type
_entity_poly.pdbx_seq_one_letter_code
_entity_poly.pdbx_strand_id
1 'polypeptide(L)'
;MLVEQNFFNIGLRDHPLQALNATALGDPNHRDRGRMDVTLNPAGEFQFKVTTMRQLKDSLLFTHNGSFTSVKAVVEYFNAGIPQDPEAAAAGTLAARFTHPRGPGTARGLGLSAREVNDITDFLENSLDDPAFVTFDPNSTTKTFQPNRQDLTYSVFRPDLAALGAVDGLMPSGLPMSVNDALSRRDMGLEFLDVTEQAAIALINSDDSGGGRQTDVYRITNNGTSSIDTNLLMVARGLPRQIRLVNGSGTASTGDPYLTVFLRNGVLRPGQSIVRSLVFKRQSAEAPKAPAQYSLGLLSGQGNP
;
A
#
# COMPACT_ATOMS: atom_id res chain seq x y z
N MET A 1 28.14 8.22 9.40
CA MET A 1 27.68 9.44 10.11
C MET A 1 27.10 10.39 9.07
N LEU A 2 25.78 10.39 8.86
CA LEU A 2 25.10 11.16 7.79
C LEU A 2 23.81 11.87 8.25
N VAL A 3 23.50 11.89 9.55
CA VAL A 3 22.13 12.22 10.02
C VAL A 3 22.04 13.47 10.88
N GLU A 4 23.12 14.01 11.44
CA GLU A 4 23.03 15.17 12.35
C GLU A 4 22.99 16.54 11.65
N GLN A 5 23.50 16.69 10.41
CA GLN A 5 23.71 18.00 9.77
C GLN A 5 22.59 18.49 8.83
N ASN A 6 21.46 17.78 8.76
CA ASN A 6 20.42 18.05 7.75
C ASN A 6 19.07 18.42 8.37
N PHE A 7 19.04 19.14 9.50
CA PHE A 7 17.79 19.61 10.11
C PHE A 7 17.79 21.13 10.18
N PHE A 8 16.77 21.77 9.60
CA PHE A 8 16.67 23.23 9.58
C PHE A 8 15.25 23.68 9.90
N ASN A 9 15.16 24.75 10.68
CA ASN A 9 13.95 25.54 10.79
C ASN A 9 14.03 26.65 9.73
N ILE A 10 13.11 26.61 8.76
CA ILE A 10 12.96 27.63 7.73
C ILE A 10 11.69 28.46 7.92
N GLY A 11 10.96 28.28 9.03
CA GLY A 11 9.81 29.10 9.40
C GLY A 11 8.53 28.78 8.65
N LEU A 12 8.32 27.51 8.31
CA LEU A 12 7.07 27.04 7.72
C LEU A 12 6.00 26.88 8.80
N ARG A 13 4.74 27.13 8.43
CA ARG A 13 3.57 26.84 9.27
C ARG A 13 3.24 25.35 9.30
N ASP A 14 2.37 24.94 10.20
CA ASP A 14 1.82 23.58 10.25
C ASP A 14 1.04 23.18 8.99
N HIS A 15 0.97 21.86 8.74
CA HIS A 15 0.07 21.31 7.73
C HIS A 15 -1.40 21.66 8.09
N PRO A 16 -2.26 22.06 7.13
CA PRO A 16 -3.66 22.43 7.43
C PRO A 16 -4.48 21.36 8.17
N LEU A 17 -4.14 20.08 7.97
CA LEU A 17 -4.76 18.95 8.68
C LEU A 17 -4.24 18.74 10.12
N GLN A 18 -3.26 19.50 10.60
CA GLN A 18 -2.81 19.41 12.00
C GLN A 18 -3.94 19.73 13.00
N ALA A 19 -4.99 20.46 12.59
CA ALA A 19 -6.19 20.65 13.40
C ALA A 19 -6.86 19.31 13.81
N LEU A 20 -6.74 18.26 13.00
CA LEU A 20 -7.24 16.93 13.35
C LEU A 20 -6.39 16.27 14.43
N ASN A 21 -5.07 16.45 14.39
CA ASN A 21 -4.16 15.93 15.41
C ASN A 21 -4.35 16.66 16.75
N ALA A 22 -4.46 18.00 16.72
CA ALA A 22 -4.82 18.80 17.90
C ALA A 22 -6.12 18.31 18.56
N THR A 23 -7.14 18.02 17.73
CA THR A 23 -8.42 17.45 18.19
C THR A 23 -8.25 16.06 18.81
N ALA A 24 -7.51 15.16 18.14
CA ALA A 24 -7.27 13.80 18.62
C ALA A 24 -6.48 13.76 19.94
N LEU A 25 -5.58 14.73 20.15
CA LEU A 25 -4.77 14.87 21.36
C LEU A 25 -5.47 15.66 22.47
N GLY A 26 -6.59 16.33 22.17
CA GLY A 26 -7.27 17.21 23.12
C GLY A 26 -6.45 18.45 23.48
N ASP A 27 -5.49 18.84 22.64
CA ASP A 27 -4.62 20.00 22.83
C ASP A 27 -4.79 20.96 21.65
N PRO A 28 -5.57 22.04 21.81
CA PRO A 28 -5.81 23.00 20.73
C PRO A 28 -4.56 23.80 20.34
N ASN A 29 -3.52 23.78 21.17
CA ASN A 29 -2.25 24.45 20.91
C ASN A 29 -1.16 23.49 20.41
N HIS A 30 -1.52 22.24 20.09
CA HIS A 30 -0.57 21.29 19.55
C HIS A 30 0.00 21.79 18.21
N ARG A 31 1.34 21.76 18.09
CA ARG A 31 2.11 22.17 16.91
C ARG A 31 3.02 21.02 16.48
N ASP A 32 3.37 20.96 15.20
CA ASP A 32 4.46 20.10 14.73
C ASP A 32 5.81 20.74 15.07
N ARG A 33 6.48 20.26 16.14
CA ARG A 33 7.77 20.82 16.55
C ARG A 33 8.95 20.11 15.88
N GLY A 34 8.68 19.27 14.88
CA GLY A 34 9.68 18.59 14.08
C GLY A 34 10.60 17.71 14.91
N ARG A 35 11.92 17.92 14.77
CA ARG A 35 12.95 17.13 15.46
C ARG A 35 12.77 17.11 16.99
N MET A 36 12.30 18.20 17.59
CA MET A 36 12.09 18.27 19.04
C MET A 36 11.11 17.22 19.54
N ASP A 37 10.04 16.91 18.81
CA ASP A 37 9.05 15.91 19.27
C ASP A 37 9.64 14.49 19.31
N VAL A 38 10.68 14.23 18.52
CA VAL A 38 11.40 12.95 18.51
C VAL A 38 12.51 12.91 19.56
N THR A 39 13.30 13.98 19.67
CA THR A 39 14.51 13.97 20.53
C THR A 39 14.30 14.57 21.91
N LEU A 40 13.16 15.22 22.15
CA LEU A 40 12.83 15.99 23.35
C LEU A 40 13.87 17.08 23.69
N ASN A 41 14.60 17.56 22.68
CA ASN A 41 15.63 18.57 22.83
C ASN A 41 15.12 19.89 22.24
N PRO A 42 14.98 20.97 23.04
CA PRO A 42 14.49 22.26 22.55
C PRO A 42 15.39 22.88 21.47
N ALA A 43 16.67 22.51 21.38
CA ALA A 43 17.52 22.95 20.27
C ALA A 43 17.08 22.44 18.89
N GLY A 44 16.19 21.44 18.85
CA GLY A 44 15.60 20.87 17.63
C GLY A 44 14.23 21.42 17.26
N GLU A 45 13.72 22.43 17.99
CA GLU A 45 12.37 22.95 17.78
C GLU A 45 12.18 23.50 16.36
N PHE A 46 11.08 23.08 15.70
CA PHE A 46 10.74 23.39 14.30
C PHE A 46 11.81 23.02 13.27
N GLN A 47 12.79 22.18 13.63
CA GLN A 47 13.77 21.71 12.67
C GLN A 47 13.28 20.45 11.98
N PHE A 48 13.22 20.50 10.65
CA PHE A 48 12.80 19.37 9.83
C PHE A 48 13.96 18.84 9.00
N LYS A 49 13.95 17.54 8.74
CA LYS A 49 14.97 16.89 7.93
C LYS A 49 14.93 17.44 6.50
N VAL A 50 16.07 17.79 5.94
CA VAL A 50 16.24 18.10 4.52
C VAL A 50 15.92 16.84 3.72
N THR A 51 14.96 16.96 2.81
CA THR A 51 14.60 15.92 1.85
C THR A 51 15.48 15.99 0.61
N THR A 52 15.50 14.92 -0.17
CA THR A 52 16.13 14.93 -1.49
C THR A 52 15.46 15.96 -2.41
N MET A 53 16.24 16.54 -3.33
CA MET A 53 15.76 17.41 -4.41
C MET A 53 15.64 16.67 -5.75
N ARG A 54 15.89 15.35 -5.77
CA ARG A 54 15.62 14.50 -6.94
C ARG A 54 14.14 14.20 -7.05
N GLN A 55 13.64 14.03 -8.29
CA GLN A 55 12.26 13.58 -8.57
C GLN A 55 11.18 14.55 -8.05
N LEU A 56 11.46 15.85 -8.03
CA LEU A 56 10.49 16.85 -7.55
C LEU A 56 9.36 17.12 -8.55
N LYS A 57 9.60 16.90 -9.84
CA LYS A 57 8.68 17.21 -10.93
C LYS A 57 7.29 16.57 -10.79
N ASP A 58 7.26 15.31 -10.32
CA ASP A 58 6.02 14.54 -10.17
C ASP A 58 5.38 14.66 -8.78
N SER A 59 5.95 15.51 -7.90
CA SER A 59 5.39 15.75 -6.57
C SER A 59 4.26 16.78 -6.61
N LEU A 60 3.15 16.46 -5.94
CA LEU A 60 1.95 17.33 -5.91
C LEU A 60 2.01 18.41 -4.81
N LEU A 61 2.71 18.12 -3.71
CA LEU A 61 2.79 18.96 -2.52
C LEU A 61 4.24 18.98 -2.04
N PHE A 62 4.74 20.15 -1.64
CA PHE A 62 6.12 20.32 -1.22
C PHE A 62 6.24 20.80 0.22
N THR A 63 7.42 20.57 0.80
CA THR A 63 7.78 20.82 2.20
C THR A 63 6.98 19.98 3.20
N HIS A 64 7.29 20.07 4.50
CA HIS A 64 6.63 19.22 5.51
C HIS A 64 5.14 19.54 5.69
N ASN A 65 4.72 20.77 5.37
CA ASN A 65 3.34 21.22 5.56
C ASN A 65 2.47 21.13 4.31
N GLY A 66 3.02 20.68 3.18
CA GLY A 66 2.32 20.55 1.91
C GLY A 66 1.71 21.85 1.37
N SER A 67 2.18 23.02 1.82
CA SER A 67 1.55 24.31 1.48
C SER A 67 1.91 24.86 0.11
N PHE A 68 2.93 24.30 -0.54
CA PHE A 68 3.34 24.67 -1.89
C PHE A 68 2.97 23.56 -2.88
N THR A 69 2.55 23.96 -4.07
CA THR A 69 2.09 23.05 -5.14
C THR A 69 2.99 23.10 -6.38
N SER A 70 4.11 23.82 -6.35
CA SER A 70 5.11 23.85 -7.41
C SER A 70 6.52 24.06 -6.86
N VAL A 71 7.52 23.55 -7.58
CA VAL A 71 8.94 23.78 -7.25
C VAL A 71 9.27 25.27 -7.31
N LYS A 72 8.72 25.98 -8.30
CA LYS A 72 8.90 27.44 -8.43
C LYS A 72 8.48 28.20 -7.18
N ALA A 73 7.33 27.86 -6.59
CA ALA A 73 6.84 28.55 -5.39
C ALA A 73 7.77 28.32 -4.18
N VAL A 74 8.40 27.14 -4.10
CA VAL A 74 9.43 26.86 -3.09
C VAL A 74 10.70 27.68 -3.36
N VAL A 75 11.16 27.77 -4.61
CA VAL A 75 12.32 28.60 -4.97
C VAL A 75 12.06 30.08 -4.64
N GLU A 76 10.87 30.60 -4.96
CA GLU A 76 10.46 31.96 -4.62
C GLU A 76 10.42 32.19 -3.10
N TYR A 77 10.00 31.18 -2.32
CA TYR A 77 10.02 31.23 -0.86
C TYR A 77 11.45 31.38 -0.30
N PHE A 78 12.40 30.58 -0.80
CA PHE A 78 13.81 30.73 -0.45
C PHE A 78 14.40 32.05 -0.96
N ASN A 79 13.97 32.51 -2.14
CA ASN A 79 14.43 33.78 -2.69
C ASN A 79 13.96 34.98 -1.86
N ALA A 80 12.75 34.91 -1.28
CA ALA A 80 12.23 35.90 -0.35
C ALA A 80 12.89 35.82 1.03
N GLY A 81 13.16 34.60 1.53
CA GLY A 81 13.75 34.37 2.85
C GLY A 81 12.85 34.84 4.00
N ILE A 82 11.52 34.87 3.81
CA ILE A 82 10.54 35.34 4.78
C ILE A 82 9.82 34.13 5.39
N PRO A 83 9.87 33.90 6.71
CA PRO A 83 9.08 32.85 7.38
C PRO A 83 7.58 32.99 7.11
N GLN A 84 6.89 31.87 6.94
CA GLN A 84 5.41 31.81 6.89
C GLN A 84 4.79 31.92 8.29
N ASP A 85 5.46 31.37 9.31
CA ASP A 85 4.95 31.28 10.67
C ASP A 85 5.79 32.11 11.66
N PRO A 86 5.20 33.11 12.34
CA PRO A 86 5.90 33.94 13.31
C PRO A 86 6.43 33.18 14.52
N GLU A 87 5.74 32.11 14.96
CA GLU A 87 6.16 31.32 16.12
C GLU A 87 7.40 30.49 15.79
N ALA A 88 7.38 29.75 14.68
CA ALA A 88 8.56 29.07 14.17
C ALA A 88 9.72 30.04 13.93
N ALA A 89 9.46 31.28 13.49
CA ALA A 89 10.49 32.30 13.33
C ALA A 89 11.10 32.79 14.66
N ALA A 90 10.31 32.80 15.73
CA ALA A 90 10.70 33.29 17.06
C ALA A 90 11.34 32.22 17.95
N ALA A 91 11.28 30.93 17.57
CA ALA A 91 11.78 29.79 18.34
C ALA A 91 13.31 29.76 18.59
N GLY A 92 14.07 30.72 18.07
CA GLY A 92 15.54 30.77 18.23
C GLY A 92 16.32 29.76 17.38
N THR A 93 15.65 28.81 16.73
CA THR A 93 16.25 27.80 15.85
C THR A 93 16.21 28.18 14.36
N LEU A 94 15.57 29.30 14.01
CA LEU A 94 15.43 29.77 12.62
C LEU A 94 16.79 29.92 11.93
N ALA A 95 16.93 29.28 10.77
CA ALA A 95 18.20 29.24 10.05
C ALA A 95 18.57 30.63 9.52
N ALA A 96 19.71 31.17 9.98
CA ALA A 96 20.29 32.39 9.43
C ALA A 96 20.56 32.27 7.91
N ARG A 97 20.89 31.06 7.43
CA ARG A 97 21.09 30.79 5.99
C ARG A 97 19.81 30.88 5.16
N PHE A 98 18.63 30.74 5.75
CA PHE A 98 17.36 30.93 5.06
C PHE A 98 17.04 32.43 4.91
N THR A 99 17.19 33.19 6.01
CA THR A 99 16.84 34.62 6.00
C THR A 99 17.91 35.48 5.35
N HIS A 100 19.19 35.24 5.64
CA HIS A 100 20.32 36.05 5.18
C HIS A 100 21.46 35.14 4.68
N PRO A 101 21.27 34.43 3.55
CA PRO A 101 22.24 33.45 3.05
C PRO A 101 23.63 34.05 2.77
N ARG A 102 23.71 35.35 2.50
CA ARG A 102 24.96 36.09 2.23
C ARG A 102 25.63 36.65 3.50
N GLY A 103 25.06 36.37 4.67
CA GLY A 103 25.62 36.75 5.96
C GLY A 103 24.87 37.90 6.66
N PRO A 104 25.21 38.15 7.94
CA PRO A 104 24.60 39.23 8.72
C PRO A 104 24.76 40.59 8.04
N GLY A 105 23.69 41.39 8.04
CA GLY A 105 23.69 42.74 7.45
C GLY A 105 23.46 42.80 5.93
N THR A 106 23.34 41.65 5.25
CA THR A 106 22.95 41.60 3.84
C THR A 106 21.43 41.71 3.67
N ALA A 107 20.97 41.99 2.44
CA ALA A 107 19.55 41.90 2.11
C ALA A 107 19.02 40.48 2.34
N ARG A 108 17.78 40.40 2.84
CA ARG A 108 17.07 39.14 3.06
C ARG A 108 16.95 38.33 1.76
N GLY A 109 16.99 37.01 1.90
CA GLY A 109 16.78 36.08 0.80
C GLY A 109 17.98 35.99 -0.14
N LEU A 110 17.80 35.23 -1.22
CA LEU A 110 18.86 34.92 -2.17
C LEU A 110 19.17 36.10 -3.10
N GLY A 111 18.19 36.98 -3.34
CA GLY A 111 18.33 38.12 -4.25
C GLY A 111 18.46 37.72 -5.72
N LEU A 112 17.81 36.62 -6.09
CA LEU A 112 17.73 36.12 -7.46
C LEU A 112 16.75 36.97 -8.26
N SER A 113 17.09 37.24 -9.51
CA SER A 113 16.20 37.78 -10.52
C SER A 113 15.11 36.76 -10.91
N ALA A 114 14.04 37.24 -11.54
CA ALA A 114 12.98 36.36 -12.06
C ALA A 114 13.53 35.30 -13.06
N ARG A 115 14.57 35.65 -13.82
CA ARG A 115 15.24 34.72 -14.73
C ARG A 115 15.95 33.63 -13.95
N GLU A 116 16.76 33.97 -12.95
CA GLU A 116 17.48 32.99 -12.13
C GLU A 116 16.53 32.08 -11.34
N VAL A 117 15.39 32.60 -10.86
CA VAL A 117 14.33 31.77 -10.25
C VAL A 117 13.81 30.73 -11.25
N ASN A 118 13.54 31.13 -12.50
CA ASN A 118 13.10 30.19 -13.54
C ASN A 118 14.21 29.18 -13.89
N ASP A 119 15.45 29.62 -14.03
CA ASP A 119 16.60 28.76 -14.38
C ASP A 119 16.85 27.70 -13.29
N ILE A 120 16.77 28.08 -12.00
CA ILE A 120 16.86 27.13 -10.88
C ILE A 120 15.66 26.19 -10.85
N THR A 121 14.46 26.70 -11.11
CA THR A 121 13.25 25.86 -11.19
C THR A 121 13.41 24.79 -12.27
N ASP A 122 13.83 25.17 -13.47
CA ASP A 122 14.06 24.25 -14.59
C ASP A 122 15.13 23.20 -14.26
N PHE A 123 16.24 23.62 -13.64
CA PHE A 123 17.26 22.69 -13.15
C PHE A 123 16.69 21.67 -12.15
N LEU A 124 15.94 22.13 -11.15
CA LEU A 124 15.36 21.27 -10.12
C LEU A 124 14.29 20.31 -10.67
N GLU A 125 13.50 20.77 -11.63
CA GLU A 125 12.42 19.97 -12.22
C GLU A 125 12.94 19.01 -13.30
N ASN A 126 13.92 19.39 -14.11
CA ASN A 126 14.29 18.63 -15.31
C ASN A 126 15.70 18.03 -15.26
N SER A 127 16.67 18.68 -14.59
CA SER A 127 18.04 18.16 -14.52
C SER A 127 18.26 17.18 -13.36
N LEU A 128 17.39 17.21 -12.36
CA LEU A 128 17.38 16.27 -11.22
C LEU A 128 16.26 15.22 -11.32
N ASP A 129 15.57 15.21 -12.47
CA ASP A 129 14.64 14.18 -12.84
C ASP A 129 15.35 13.04 -13.55
N ASP A 130 14.93 11.84 -13.22
CA ASP A 130 15.46 10.60 -13.78
C ASP A 130 14.24 9.74 -14.12
N PRO A 131 13.82 9.72 -15.40
CA PRO A 131 12.68 8.93 -15.84
C PRO A 131 12.82 7.44 -15.51
N ALA A 132 14.06 6.96 -15.39
CA ALA A 132 14.35 5.57 -15.06
C ALA A 132 14.17 5.25 -13.58
N PHE A 133 13.93 6.27 -12.74
CA PHE A 133 13.71 6.07 -11.30
C PHE A 133 12.43 5.27 -11.03
N VAL A 134 11.39 5.51 -11.83
CA VAL A 134 10.05 4.88 -11.68
C VAL A 134 9.81 3.79 -12.73
N THR A 135 10.31 3.98 -13.95
CA THR A 135 10.07 3.04 -15.07
C THR A 135 11.39 2.47 -15.57
N PHE A 136 11.43 1.18 -15.91
CA PHE A 136 12.63 0.61 -16.50
C PHE A 136 12.90 1.21 -17.89
N ASP A 137 14.10 1.77 -18.08
CA ASP A 137 14.61 2.21 -19.38
C ASP A 137 15.92 1.47 -19.69
N PRO A 138 15.97 0.64 -20.76
CA PRO A 138 17.18 -0.10 -21.13
C PRO A 138 18.35 0.80 -21.55
N ASN A 139 18.11 2.06 -21.90
CA ASN A 139 19.16 3.02 -22.28
C ASN A 139 19.61 3.90 -21.10
N SER A 140 18.97 3.79 -19.93
CA SER A 140 19.37 4.56 -18.75
C SER A 140 20.54 3.90 -18.03
N THR A 141 21.46 4.73 -17.53
CA THR A 141 22.52 4.28 -16.62
C THR A 141 22.03 4.08 -15.18
N THR A 142 20.80 4.52 -14.87
CA THR A 142 20.18 4.39 -13.55
C THR A 142 19.25 3.18 -13.53
N LYS A 143 19.29 2.41 -12.45
CA LYS A 143 18.32 1.34 -12.19
C LYS A 143 17.07 1.89 -11.52
N THR A 144 15.92 1.27 -11.76
CA THR A 144 14.67 1.59 -11.06
C THR A 144 14.86 1.44 -9.55
N PHE A 145 14.18 2.28 -8.79
CA PHE A 145 14.23 2.21 -7.32
C PHE A 145 13.50 0.98 -6.78
N GLN A 146 12.38 0.62 -7.41
CA GLN A 146 11.64 -0.60 -7.08
C GLN A 146 12.00 -1.73 -8.06
N PRO A 147 12.02 -2.99 -7.59
CA PRO A 147 12.09 -4.14 -8.48
C PRO A 147 11.03 -4.06 -9.58
N ASN A 148 11.46 -4.28 -10.82
CA ASN A 148 10.58 -4.23 -11.98
C ASN A 148 10.41 -5.63 -12.61
N ARG A 149 9.74 -5.70 -13.76
CA ARG A 149 9.50 -6.97 -14.46
C ARG A 149 10.80 -7.72 -14.76
N GLN A 150 11.88 -7.03 -15.12
CA GLN A 150 13.16 -7.64 -15.40
C GLN A 150 13.79 -8.28 -14.16
N ASP A 151 13.60 -7.68 -12.99
CA ASP A 151 14.12 -8.18 -11.72
C ASP A 151 13.34 -9.41 -11.21
N LEU A 152 12.02 -9.45 -11.48
CA LEU A 152 11.12 -10.44 -10.90
C LEU A 152 10.59 -11.50 -11.87
N THR A 153 10.90 -11.44 -13.17
CA THR A 153 10.56 -12.52 -14.12
C THR A 153 11.78 -13.42 -14.32
N TYR A 154 12.13 -14.18 -13.28
CA TYR A 154 13.30 -15.07 -13.28
C TYR A 154 13.24 -16.09 -14.42
N SER A 155 12.07 -16.64 -14.71
CA SER A 155 11.89 -17.62 -15.79
C SER A 155 12.39 -17.11 -17.16
N VAL A 156 12.36 -15.80 -17.38
CA VAL A 156 12.80 -15.15 -18.61
C VAL A 156 14.20 -14.56 -18.48
N PHE A 157 14.46 -13.77 -17.43
CA PHE A 157 15.67 -12.95 -17.35
C PHE A 157 16.77 -13.54 -16.47
N ARG A 158 16.45 -14.49 -15.58
CA ARG A 158 17.38 -15.15 -14.65
C ARG A 158 17.02 -16.63 -14.46
N PRO A 159 17.09 -17.44 -15.54
CA PRO A 159 16.71 -18.85 -15.48
C PRO A 159 17.59 -19.65 -14.50
N ASP A 160 18.79 -19.16 -14.19
CA ASP A 160 19.66 -19.68 -13.14
C ASP A 160 19.02 -19.58 -11.74
N LEU A 161 18.37 -18.44 -11.43
CA LEU A 161 17.67 -18.26 -10.17
C LEU A 161 16.34 -19.02 -10.15
N ALA A 162 15.64 -19.08 -11.28
CA ALA A 162 14.43 -19.89 -11.41
C ALA A 162 14.72 -21.38 -11.15
N ALA A 163 15.85 -21.90 -11.65
CA ALA A 163 16.30 -23.27 -11.40
C ALA A 163 16.64 -23.53 -9.92
N LEU A 164 16.98 -22.49 -9.17
CA LEU A 164 17.19 -22.54 -7.71
C LEU A 164 15.91 -22.32 -6.89
N GLY A 165 14.76 -22.16 -7.56
CA GLY A 165 13.44 -22.04 -6.92
C GLY A 165 12.89 -20.63 -6.81
N ALA A 166 13.52 -19.61 -7.41
CA ALA A 166 12.93 -18.28 -7.49
C ALA A 166 11.64 -18.31 -8.32
N VAL A 167 10.58 -17.68 -7.80
CA VAL A 167 9.24 -17.68 -8.41
C VAL A 167 8.97 -16.31 -9.03
N ASP A 168 8.49 -16.31 -10.27
CA ASP A 168 8.16 -15.08 -10.97
C ASP A 168 7.16 -14.21 -10.19
N GLY A 169 7.41 -12.90 -10.17
CA GLY A 169 6.60 -11.91 -9.46
C GLY A 169 6.90 -11.79 -7.96
N LEU A 170 7.75 -12.64 -7.39
CA LEU A 170 8.15 -12.58 -5.99
C LEU A 170 9.60 -12.15 -5.83
N MET A 171 9.91 -11.56 -4.67
CA MET A 171 11.32 -11.36 -4.28
C MET A 171 12.02 -12.72 -4.14
N PRO A 172 13.37 -12.79 -4.22
CA PRO A 172 14.08 -14.06 -4.04
C PRO A 172 13.82 -14.73 -2.68
N SER A 173 13.34 -13.97 -1.69
CA SER A 173 12.89 -14.48 -0.39
C SER A 173 11.54 -15.23 -0.43
N GLY A 174 10.79 -15.18 -1.53
CA GLY A 174 9.42 -15.67 -1.64
C GLY A 174 8.38 -14.77 -0.96
N LEU A 175 8.75 -13.57 -0.55
CA LEU A 175 7.91 -12.63 0.20
C LEU A 175 7.45 -11.44 -0.66
N PRO A 176 6.42 -10.69 -0.22
CA PRO A 176 6.00 -9.46 -0.89
C PRO A 176 7.14 -8.44 -1.07
N MET A 177 7.10 -7.73 -2.19
CA MET A 177 8.10 -6.72 -2.57
C MET A 177 8.16 -5.52 -1.61
N SER A 178 7.00 -5.09 -1.13
CA SER A 178 6.86 -3.89 -0.32
C SER A 178 6.76 -4.22 1.18
N VAL A 179 5.57 -4.64 1.62
CA VAL A 179 5.25 -4.88 3.02
C VAL A 179 4.99 -6.36 3.23
N ASN A 180 5.73 -6.97 4.15
CA ASN A 180 5.56 -8.36 4.53
C ASN A 180 4.61 -8.51 5.74
N ASP A 181 3.38 -8.00 5.62
CA ASP A 181 2.32 -8.23 6.60
C ASP A 181 1.35 -9.33 6.11
N ALA A 182 0.49 -9.82 7.03
CA ALA A 182 -0.40 -10.94 6.74
C ALA A 182 -1.44 -10.63 5.65
N LEU A 183 -1.93 -9.39 5.54
CA LEU A 183 -2.88 -9.01 4.49
C LEU A 183 -2.17 -9.00 3.13
N SER A 184 -1.01 -8.35 3.04
CA SER A 184 -0.22 -8.32 1.80
C SER A 184 0.15 -9.71 1.29
N ARG A 185 0.50 -10.65 2.19
CA ARG A 185 0.76 -12.05 1.80
C ARG A 185 -0.50 -12.76 1.27
N ARG A 186 -1.67 -12.53 1.85
CA ARG A 186 -2.94 -13.07 1.35
C ARG A 186 -3.34 -12.48 -0.01
N ASP A 187 -3.12 -11.18 -0.21
CA ASP A 187 -3.39 -10.52 -1.49
C ASP A 187 -2.50 -11.03 -2.62
N MET A 188 -1.27 -11.43 -2.31
CA MET A 188 -0.36 -12.07 -3.25
C MET A 188 -0.56 -13.58 -3.40
N GLY A 189 -1.49 -14.18 -2.65
CA GLY A 189 -1.75 -15.62 -2.65
C GLY A 189 -0.63 -16.48 -2.07
N LEU A 190 0.19 -15.89 -1.19
CA LEU A 190 1.26 -16.58 -0.47
C LEU A 190 0.75 -17.26 0.80
N GLU A 191 -0.33 -16.74 1.36
CA GLU A 191 -0.98 -17.28 2.56
C GLU A 191 -2.49 -17.26 2.36
N PHE A 192 -3.15 -18.14 3.11
CA PHE A 192 -4.61 -18.14 3.24
C PHE A 192 -4.95 -18.15 4.73
N LEU A 193 -5.97 -17.39 5.11
CA LEU A 193 -6.49 -17.40 6.47
C LEU A 193 -7.78 -18.23 6.49
N ASP A 194 -7.82 -19.27 7.32
CA ASP A 194 -9.07 -19.99 7.56
C ASP A 194 -10.00 -19.10 8.40
N VAL A 195 -11.13 -18.73 7.79
CA VAL A 195 -12.16 -17.85 8.36
C VAL A 195 -13.47 -18.60 8.57
N THR A 196 -13.44 -19.94 8.53
CA THR A 196 -14.63 -20.79 8.70
C THR A 196 -15.33 -20.48 10.02
N GLU A 197 -14.59 -20.43 11.12
CA GLU A 197 -15.14 -20.15 12.46
C GLU A 197 -15.58 -18.68 12.65
N GLN A 198 -15.13 -17.77 11.79
CA GLN A 198 -15.51 -16.35 11.83
C GLN A 198 -16.88 -16.11 11.17
N ALA A 199 -17.37 -17.06 10.37
CA ALA A 199 -18.60 -16.89 9.60
C ALA A 199 -19.65 -17.95 9.95
N ALA A 200 -20.91 -17.52 10.09
CA ALA A 200 -22.03 -18.43 10.06
C ALA A 200 -22.33 -18.85 8.62
N ILE A 201 -22.26 -20.16 8.38
CA ILE A 201 -22.53 -20.80 7.08
C ILE A 201 -23.88 -21.52 7.18
N ALA A 202 -24.89 -21.01 6.47
CA ALA A 202 -26.21 -21.60 6.45
C ALA A 202 -26.57 -22.10 5.04
N LEU A 203 -26.85 -23.39 4.89
CA LEU A 203 -27.47 -23.94 3.69
C LEU A 203 -28.94 -23.52 3.68
N ILE A 204 -29.31 -22.61 2.78
CA ILE A 204 -30.67 -22.04 2.72
C ILE A 204 -31.55 -22.69 1.66
N ASN A 205 -30.95 -23.36 0.67
CA ASN A 205 -31.66 -24.17 -0.30
C ASN A 205 -30.73 -25.26 -0.84
N SER A 206 -31.25 -26.46 -1.10
CA SER A 206 -30.54 -27.53 -1.80
C SER A 206 -31.51 -28.20 -2.75
N ASP A 207 -31.15 -28.21 -4.03
CA ASP A 207 -31.94 -28.84 -5.09
C ASP A 207 -31.13 -29.97 -5.74
N ASP A 208 -31.59 -31.22 -5.58
CA ASP A 208 -31.11 -32.39 -6.31
C ASP A 208 -32.13 -32.74 -7.39
N SER A 209 -31.88 -32.21 -8.59
CA SER A 209 -32.83 -32.25 -9.70
C SER A 209 -32.79 -33.59 -10.43
N GLY A 210 -32.76 -34.73 -9.71
CA GLY A 210 -33.00 -36.11 -10.20
C GLY A 210 -32.11 -36.65 -11.34
N GLY A 211 -31.29 -35.81 -11.97
CA GLY A 211 -30.50 -36.06 -13.18
C GLY A 211 -29.00 -35.97 -12.93
N GLY A 212 -28.57 -36.17 -11.68
CA GLY A 212 -27.16 -36.15 -11.29
C GLY A 212 -26.55 -34.76 -11.15
N ARG A 213 -27.38 -33.74 -10.94
CA ARG A 213 -26.97 -32.36 -10.65
C ARG A 213 -27.58 -31.89 -9.34
N GLN A 214 -26.72 -31.41 -8.44
CA GLN A 214 -27.11 -30.83 -7.16
C GLN A 214 -26.70 -29.36 -7.13
N THR A 215 -27.57 -28.48 -6.64
CA THR A 215 -27.26 -27.07 -6.42
C THR A 215 -27.55 -26.70 -4.98
N ASP A 216 -26.49 -26.34 -4.25
CA ASP A 216 -26.58 -25.91 -2.86
C ASP A 216 -26.40 -24.39 -2.79
N VAL A 217 -27.33 -23.71 -2.14
CA VAL A 217 -27.30 -22.25 -1.96
C VAL A 217 -27.00 -21.94 -0.51
N TYR A 218 -25.88 -21.27 -0.28
CA TYR A 218 -25.42 -20.88 1.04
C TYR A 218 -25.62 -19.38 1.27
N ARG A 219 -26.06 -19.05 2.47
CA ARG A 219 -25.89 -17.73 3.07
C ARG A 219 -24.68 -17.77 3.99
N ILE A 220 -23.72 -16.90 3.75
CA ILE A 220 -22.53 -16.73 4.58
C ILE A 220 -22.62 -15.38 5.26
N THR A 221 -22.59 -15.34 6.58
CA THR A 221 -22.62 -14.11 7.38
C THR A 221 -21.35 -14.03 8.21
N ASN A 222 -20.60 -12.93 8.12
CA ASN A 222 -19.49 -12.71 9.04
C ASN A 222 -20.05 -12.40 10.45
N ASN A 223 -19.85 -13.32 11.39
CA ASN A 223 -20.28 -13.18 12.78
C ASN A 223 -19.13 -12.79 13.72
N GLY A 224 -17.92 -12.65 13.19
CA GLY A 224 -16.77 -12.20 13.93
C GLY A 224 -16.83 -10.72 14.28
N THR A 225 -15.85 -10.27 15.06
CA THR A 225 -15.68 -8.87 15.47
C THR A 225 -14.83 -8.05 14.49
N SER A 226 -14.17 -8.70 13.54
CA SER A 226 -13.35 -8.10 12.48
C SER A 226 -13.91 -8.41 11.09
N SER A 227 -13.49 -7.64 10.09
CA SER A 227 -13.81 -7.90 8.69
C SER A 227 -13.09 -9.16 8.18
N ILE A 228 -13.71 -9.84 7.21
CA ILE A 228 -13.04 -10.84 6.37
C ILE A 228 -12.65 -10.11 5.09
N ASP A 229 -11.35 -9.94 4.87
CA ASP A 229 -10.82 -9.14 3.77
C ASP A 229 -10.39 -10.02 2.58
N THR A 230 -10.10 -9.42 1.43
CA THR A 230 -9.68 -10.06 0.17
C THR A 230 -10.81 -10.85 -0.51
N ASN A 231 -10.49 -11.92 -1.25
CA ASN A 231 -11.50 -12.85 -1.78
C ASN A 231 -11.85 -13.91 -0.73
N LEU A 232 -13.08 -14.41 -0.79
CA LEU A 232 -13.54 -15.53 0.02
C LEU A 232 -13.54 -16.80 -0.84
N LEU A 233 -12.78 -17.81 -0.47
CA LEU A 233 -12.75 -19.10 -1.13
C LEU A 233 -13.66 -20.06 -0.37
N MET A 234 -14.71 -20.53 -1.04
CA MET A 234 -15.62 -21.56 -0.56
C MET A 234 -15.07 -22.94 -0.95
N VAL A 235 -14.48 -23.66 0.00
CA VAL A 235 -13.80 -24.95 -0.23
C VAL A 235 -14.72 -26.11 0.15
N ALA A 236 -15.09 -26.96 -0.81
CA ALA A 236 -15.92 -28.14 -0.57
C ALA A 236 -15.03 -29.33 -0.20
N ARG A 237 -14.82 -29.52 1.10
CA ARG A 237 -13.90 -30.53 1.64
C ARG A 237 -14.54 -31.92 1.68
N GLY A 238 -13.76 -32.94 1.32
CA GLY A 238 -14.20 -34.34 1.39
C GLY A 238 -15.22 -34.74 0.32
N LEU A 239 -15.31 -33.97 -0.76
CA LEU A 239 -16.20 -34.29 -1.88
C LEU A 239 -15.78 -35.62 -2.55
N PRO A 240 -16.71 -36.56 -2.79
CA PRO A 240 -16.39 -37.82 -3.48
C PRO A 240 -15.79 -37.57 -4.87
N ARG A 241 -14.77 -38.35 -5.25
CA ARG A 241 -14.06 -38.21 -6.55
C ARG A 241 -14.96 -38.31 -7.78
N GLN A 242 -16.13 -38.94 -7.66
CA GLN A 242 -17.10 -39.10 -8.74
C GLN A 242 -18.05 -37.90 -8.88
N ILE A 243 -17.90 -36.87 -8.03
CA ILE A 243 -18.71 -35.66 -8.00
C ILE A 243 -17.79 -34.46 -8.22
N ARG A 244 -18.14 -33.60 -9.17
CA ARG A 244 -17.37 -32.41 -9.51
C ARG A 244 -18.14 -31.14 -9.19
N LEU A 245 -17.48 -30.17 -8.56
CA LEU A 245 -17.95 -28.78 -8.48
C LEU A 245 -17.81 -28.12 -9.86
N VAL A 246 -18.94 -27.89 -10.53
CA VAL A 246 -18.99 -27.43 -11.92
C VAL A 246 -18.76 -25.93 -12.04
N ASN A 247 -19.24 -25.15 -11.07
CA ASN A 247 -18.99 -23.71 -11.01
C ASN A 247 -17.74 -23.37 -10.18
N GLY A 248 -16.90 -24.34 -9.87
CA GLY A 248 -15.67 -24.12 -9.09
C GLY A 248 -14.64 -23.31 -9.88
N SER A 249 -13.84 -22.53 -9.15
CA SER A 249 -12.72 -21.75 -9.70
C SER A 249 -11.45 -22.57 -9.86
N GLY A 250 -11.31 -23.66 -9.09
CA GLY A 250 -10.13 -24.51 -9.14
C GLY A 250 -10.20 -25.69 -8.19
N THR A 251 -9.05 -26.30 -7.96
CA THR A 251 -8.85 -27.39 -7.00
C THR A 251 -7.62 -27.06 -6.18
N ALA A 252 -7.79 -27.06 -4.85
CA ALA A 252 -6.73 -26.76 -3.92
C ALA A 252 -5.61 -27.80 -4.00
N SER A 253 -4.45 -27.49 -3.46
CA SER A 253 -3.32 -28.39 -3.29
C SER A 253 -3.69 -29.70 -2.56
N THR A 254 -4.69 -29.66 -1.68
CA THR A 254 -5.26 -30.83 -0.98
C THR A 254 -6.12 -31.73 -1.86
N GLY A 255 -6.48 -31.28 -3.06
CA GLY A 255 -7.42 -31.95 -3.97
C GLY A 255 -8.88 -31.52 -3.80
N ASP A 256 -9.20 -30.65 -2.84
CA ASP A 256 -10.57 -30.17 -2.62
C ASP A 256 -10.95 -29.08 -3.63
N PRO A 257 -12.12 -29.17 -4.29
CA PRO A 257 -12.58 -28.11 -5.19
C PRO A 257 -13.03 -26.88 -4.41
N TYR A 258 -12.79 -25.69 -4.97
CA TYR A 258 -13.21 -24.43 -4.37
C TYR A 258 -13.84 -23.48 -5.38
N LEU A 259 -14.67 -22.56 -4.87
CA LEU A 259 -15.21 -21.42 -5.59
C LEU A 259 -14.62 -20.13 -4.99
N THR A 260 -13.98 -19.30 -5.82
CA THR A 260 -13.55 -17.96 -5.44
C THR A 260 -14.72 -17.00 -5.51
N VAL A 261 -14.98 -16.28 -4.43
CA VAL A 261 -16.04 -15.29 -4.31
C VAL A 261 -15.42 -13.92 -4.12
N PHE A 262 -15.61 -13.05 -5.12
CA PHE A 262 -15.27 -11.64 -5.02
C PHE A 262 -16.25 -10.93 -4.08
N LEU A 263 -15.70 -10.37 -3.00
CA LEU A 263 -16.45 -9.61 -2.02
C LEU A 263 -16.67 -8.17 -2.52
N ARG A 264 -17.86 -7.62 -2.28
CA ARG A 264 -18.15 -6.24 -2.66
C ARG A 264 -17.31 -5.30 -1.79
N ASN A 265 -16.55 -4.41 -2.41
CA ASN A 265 -15.56 -3.54 -1.76
C ASN A 265 -14.37 -4.29 -1.14
N GLY A 266 -14.12 -5.54 -1.54
CA GLY A 266 -12.97 -6.33 -1.08
C GLY A 266 -13.04 -6.83 0.36
N VAL A 267 -14.19 -6.66 1.04
CA VAL A 267 -14.38 -7.07 2.44
C VAL A 267 -15.80 -7.58 2.70
N LEU A 268 -15.94 -8.48 3.67
CA LEU A 268 -17.22 -8.87 4.29
C LEU A 268 -17.19 -8.40 5.74
N ARG A 269 -17.95 -7.34 6.04
CA ARG A 269 -17.94 -6.70 7.37
C ARG A 269 -18.69 -7.53 8.41
N PRO A 270 -18.41 -7.36 9.72
CA PRO A 270 -19.23 -7.93 10.78
C PRO A 270 -20.73 -7.68 10.57
N GLY A 271 -21.54 -8.74 10.68
CA GLY A 271 -22.99 -8.74 10.45
C GLY A 271 -23.42 -8.73 8.98
N GLN A 272 -22.50 -8.56 8.04
CA GLN A 272 -22.82 -8.57 6.60
C GLN A 272 -22.95 -10.01 6.10
N SER A 273 -23.92 -10.23 5.20
CA SER A 273 -24.13 -11.52 4.53
C SER A 273 -23.89 -11.44 3.03
N ILE A 274 -23.51 -12.57 2.46
CA ILE A 274 -23.55 -12.86 1.02
C ILE A 274 -24.29 -14.16 0.78
N VAL A 275 -24.80 -14.34 -0.44
CA VAL A 275 -25.45 -15.57 -0.90
C VAL A 275 -24.73 -16.10 -2.12
N ARG A 276 -24.33 -17.37 -2.09
CA ARG A 276 -23.59 -18.03 -3.18
C ARG A 276 -24.04 -19.47 -3.35
N SER A 277 -24.01 -19.94 -4.59
CA SER A 277 -24.35 -21.31 -4.94
C SER A 277 -23.12 -22.14 -5.25
N LEU A 278 -23.14 -23.41 -4.83
CA LEU A 278 -22.23 -24.46 -5.26
C LEU A 278 -23.02 -25.44 -6.11
N VAL A 279 -22.50 -25.75 -7.29
CA VAL A 279 -23.17 -26.58 -8.29
C VAL A 279 -22.34 -27.83 -8.53
N PHE A 280 -22.91 -28.99 -8.23
CA PHE A 280 -22.25 -30.28 -8.36
C PHE A 280 -22.85 -31.09 -9.49
N LYS A 281 -22.01 -31.91 -10.14
CA LYS A 281 -22.44 -32.87 -11.15
C LYS A 281 -21.74 -34.21 -10.95
N ARG A 282 -22.53 -35.29 -11.04
CA ARG A 282 -22.03 -36.67 -11.04
C ARG A 282 -21.33 -36.99 -12.37
N GLN A 283 -20.18 -37.64 -12.29
CA GLN A 283 -19.34 -37.92 -13.46
C GLN A 283 -19.55 -39.32 -14.05
N SER A 284 -20.15 -40.26 -13.32
CA SER A 284 -20.42 -41.61 -13.82
C SER A 284 -21.76 -42.16 -13.31
N ALA A 285 -22.26 -43.20 -13.96
CA ALA A 285 -23.43 -43.97 -13.52
C ALA A 285 -23.20 -44.72 -12.19
N GLU A 286 -21.93 -44.90 -11.80
CA GLU A 286 -21.50 -45.51 -10.53
C GLU A 286 -21.39 -44.49 -9.39
N ALA A 287 -21.59 -43.19 -9.66
CA ALA A 287 -21.58 -42.16 -8.62
C ALA A 287 -22.72 -42.40 -7.61
N PRO A 288 -22.53 -42.06 -6.32
CA PRO A 288 -23.57 -42.22 -5.31
C PRO A 288 -24.88 -41.54 -5.75
N LYS A 289 -25.99 -42.28 -5.67
CA LYS A 289 -27.33 -41.74 -5.97
C LYS A 289 -27.84 -40.77 -4.89
N ALA A 290 -27.20 -40.77 -3.72
CA ALA A 290 -27.47 -39.83 -2.64
C ALA A 290 -26.91 -38.42 -2.99
N PRO A 291 -27.45 -37.37 -2.36
CA PRO A 291 -26.86 -36.03 -2.44
C PRO A 291 -25.39 -36.04 -2.03
N ALA A 292 -24.58 -35.23 -2.70
CA ALA A 292 -23.19 -34.98 -2.38
C ALA A 292 -23.06 -34.55 -0.91
N GLN A 293 -22.26 -35.30 -0.17
CA GLN A 293 -21.90 -34.96 1.20
C GLN A 293 -20.50 -34.35 1.18
N TYR A 294 -20.34 -33.20 1.81
CA TYR A 294 -19.08 -32.47 1.95
C TYR A 294 -19.20 -31.49 3.13
N SER A 295 -18.07 -31.04 3.66
CA SER A 295 -18.03 -29.91 4.59
C SER A 295 -17.57 -28.65 3.87
N LEU A 296 -18.16 -27.51 4.22
CA LEU A 296 -17.80 -26.23 3.62
C LEU A 296 -16.80 -25.50 4.52
N GLY A 297 -15.57 -25.32 4.03
CA GLY A 297 -14.58 -24.45 4.62
C GLY A 297 -14.54 -23.09 3.92
N LEU A 298 -14.11 -22.07 4.63
CA LEU A 298 -13.91 -20.73 4.10
C LEU A 298 -12.47 -20.28 4.31
N LEU A 299 -11.82 -19.86 3.23
CA LEU A 299 -10.50 -19.24 3.28
C LEU A 299 -10.59 -17.79 2.79
N SER A 300 -9.84 -16.90 3.43
CA SER A 300 -9.56 -15.54 2.94
C SER A 300 -8.19 -15.56 2.25
N GLY A 301 -8.12 -15.06 1.02
CA GLY A 301 -6.88 -14.94 0.24
C GLY A 301 -7.12 -14.85 -1.27
N GLN A 302 -6.06 -14.69 -2.05
CA GLN A 302 -6.09 -14.70 -3.52
C GLN A 302 -5.31 -15.89 -4.07
N GLY A 303 -5.58 -16.31 -5.32
CA GLY A 303 -4.84 -17.40 -5.96
C GLY A 303 -5.36 -18.81 -5.66
N ASN A 304 -4.45 -19.78 -5.65
CA ASN A 304 -4.76 -21.21 -5.48
C ASN A 304 -4.29 -21.71 -4.11
N PRO A 305 -5.22 -22.11 -3.21
CA PRO A 305 -4.88 -22.66 -1.89
C PRO A 305 -4.35 -24.10 -1.95
#